data_AF-A0A7X6UA48-F1
#
_entry.id   AF-A0A7X6UA48-F1
#
_cell.length_a   1.000
_cell.length_b   1.000
_cell.length_c   1.000
_cell.angle_alpha   90.00
_cell.angle_beta   90.00
_cell.angle_gamma   90.00
#
_symmetry.space_group_name_H-M   'P 1'
#
loop_
_entity.id
_entity.type
_entity.pdbx_description
1 polymer ?
#
loop_
_entity_poly.entity_id
_entity_poly.type
_entity_poly.pdbx_seq_one_letter_code
_entity_poly.pdbx_strand_id
1 'polypeptide(L)' 'MTTTLETDACAPTTTHAIGTEAAATVAEALKSLSDPLRLRMLSAIATDPRGECCVCDLAAL' A
#
# COMPACT_ATOMS: atom_id res chain seq x y z
N MET A 1 27.26 2.13 8.02
CA MET A 1 25.90 2.69 8.18
C MET A 1 25.98 4.18 7.99
N THR A 2 25.76 4.63 6.76
CA THR A 2 25.67 6.05 6.40
C THR A 2 24.41 6.17 5.57
N THR A 3 23.30 6.53 6.21
CA THR A 3 22.08 6.90 5.50
C THR A 3 22.27 8.34 5.04
N THR A 4 22.65 8.51 3.77
CA THR A 4 22.53 9.78 3.07
C THR A 4 21.04 10.14 3.06
N LEU A 5 20.65 11.12 3.86
CA LEU A 5 19.37 11.79 3.69
C LEU A 5 19.50 12.63 2.42
N GLU A 6 19.25 12.01 1.28
CA GLU A 6 18.98 12.72 0.05
C GLU A 6 17.72 13.56 0.33
N THR A 7 17.95 14.85 0.57
CA THR A 7 16.90 15.87 0.55
C THR A 7 16.41 15.93 -0.89
N ASP A 8 15.57 14.96 -1.27
CA ASP A 8 14.70 15.10 -2.41
C ASP A 8 13.84 16.32 -2.11
N ALA A 9 14.08 17.38 -2.87
CA ALA A 9 13.57 18.70 -2.55
C ALA A 9 12.06 18.60 -2.36
N CYS A 10 11.57 19.06 -1.21
CA CYS A 10 10.16 19.32 -0.96
C CYS A 10 9.71 20.52 -1.83
N ALA A 11 9.94 20.42 -3.14
CA ALA A 11 9.41 21.30 -4.14
C ALA A 11 7.94 20.88 -4.31
N PRO A 12 6.99 21.84 -4.27
CA PRO A 12 5.59 21.52 -4.49
C PRO A 12 5.46 21.01 -5.92
N THR A 13 5.41 19.69 -6.07
CA THR A 13 4.98 19.08 -7.32
C THR A 13 3.55 19.53 -7.52
N THR A 14 3.21 20.02 -8.71
CA THR A 14 1.83 20.35 -9.06
C THR A 14 0.99 19.08 -9.05
N THR A 15 0.51 18.69 -7.87
CA THR A 15 -0.37 17.56 -7.67
C THR A 15 -1.76 18.01 -8.06
N HIS A 16 -2.18 17.63 -9.27
CA HIS A 16 -3.59 17.69 -9.62
C HIS A 16 -4.31 16.55 -8.90
N ALA A 17 -5.50 16.85 -8.37
CA ALA A 17 -6.39 15.80 -7.89
C ALA A 17 -6.69 14.82 -9.02
N ILE A 18 -6.73 13.52 -8.70
CA ILE A 18 -7.16 12.50 -9.66
C ILE A 18 -8.61 12.78 -10.10
N GLY A 19 -8.96 12.35 -11.31
CA GLY A 19 -10.32 12.47 -11.82
C GLY A 19 -11.33 11.76 -10.93
N THR A 20 -12.58 12.22 -10.93
CA THR A 20 -13.67 11.69 -10.10
C THR A 20 -13.91 10.20 -10.31
N GLU A 21 -13.81 9.71 -11.55
CA GLU A 21 -13.93 8.30 -11.89
C GLU A 21 -12.81 7.46 -11.28
N ALA A 22 -11.54 7.89 -11.46
CA ALA A 22 -10.40 7.23 -10.86
C ALA A 22 -10.50 7.21 -9.32
N ALA A 23 -10.95 8.31 -8.72
CA ALA A 23 -11.19 8.40 -7.29
C ALA A 23 -12.25 7.39 -6.81
N ALA A 24 -13.34 7.20 -7.57
CA ALA A 24 -14.38 6.23 -7.23
C ALA A 24 -13.83 4.78 -7.23
N THR A 25 -13.08 4.41 -8.26
CA THR A 25 -12.45 3.08 -8.39
C THR A 25 -11.47 2.81 -7.26
N VAL A 26 -10.60 3.77 -6.95
CA VAL A 26 -9.64 3.65 -5.84
C VAL A 26 -10.38 3.56 -4.51
N ALA A 27 -11.42 4.35 -4.30
CA ALA A 27 -12.22 4.32 -3.08
C ALA A 27 -12.96 2.99 -2.89
N GLU A 28 -13.29 2.26 -3.95
CA GLU A 28 -13.87 0.92 -3.85
C GLU A 28 -12.83 -0.12 -3.41
N ALA A 29 -11.63 -0.09 -4.02
CA ALA A 29 -10.53 -0.95 -3.60
C ALA A 29 -10.13 -0.70 -2.15
N LEU A 30 -10.02 0.57 -1.74
CA LEU A 30 -9.71 0.93 -0.36
C LEU A 30 -10.80 0.50 0.62
N LYS A 31 -12.09 0.58 0.26
CA LYS A 31 -13.18 0.02 1.10
C LYS A 31 -12.99 -1.46 1.35
N SER A 32 -12.60 -2.22 0.33
CA SER A 32 -12.30 -3.66 0.47
C SER A 32 -11.15 -3.88 1.47
N LEU A 33 -10.11 -3.05 1.43
CA LEU A 33 -8.95 -3.17 2.31
C LEU A 33 -9.13 -2.55 3.70
N SER A 34 -10.22 -1.84 3.98
CA SER A 34 -10.37 -1.00 5.20
C SER A 34 -10.47 -1.78 6.53
N ASP A 35 -10.38 -3.11 6.50
CA ASP A 35 -10.34 -3.94 7.69
C ASP A 35 -8.89 -4.15 8.19
N PRO A 36 -8.59 -4.01 9.50
CA PRO A 36 -7.24 -4.15 10.03
C PRO A 36 -6.57 -5.50 9.72
N LEU A 37 -7.34 -6.61 9.73
CA LEU A 37 -6.79 -7.92 9.42
C LEU A 37 -6.45 -8.03 7.94
N ARG A 38 -7.30 -7.50 7.04
CA ARG A 38 -7.02 -7.46 5.59
C ARG A 38 -5.78 -6.65 5.25
N LEU A 39 -5.54 -5.52 5.95
CA LEU A 39 -4.30 -4.75 5.78
C LEU A 39 -3.06 -5.54 6.21
N ARG A 40 -3.14 -6.27 7.33
CA ARG A 40 -2.03 -7.12 7.78
C ARG A 40 -1.73 -8.25 6.79
N MET A 41 -2.77 -8.88 6.25
CA MET A 41 -2.63 -9.89 5.19
C MET A 41 -1.98 -9.31 3.94
N LEU A 42 -2.43 -8.14 3.46
CA LEU A 42 -1.84 -7.47 2.30
C LEU A 42 -0.35 -7.14 2.54
N SER A 43 0.00 -6.65 3.73
CA SER A 43 1.39 -6.36 4.10
C SER A 43 2.25 -7.62 4.10
N ALA A 44 1.73 -8.75 4.58
CA ALA A 44 2.46 -10.02 4.58
C ALA A 44 2.74 -10.49 3.15
N ILE A 45 1.73 -10.48 2.28
CA ILE A 45 1.85 -10.85 0.86
C ILE A 45 2.84 -9.94 0.13
N ALA A 46 2.78 -8.62 0.36
CA ALA A 46 3.65 -7.65 -0.29
C ALA A 46 5.12 -7.75 0.14
N THR A 47 5.39 -8.30 1.33
CA THR A 47 6.76 -8.49 1.86
C THR A 47 7.33 -9.85 1.50
N ASP A 48 6.49 -10.82 1.10
CA ASP A 48 6.96 -12.14 0.69
C ASP A 48 7.72 -12.04 -0.65
N PRO A 49 8.92 -12.64 -0.76
CA PRO A 49 9.73 -12.59 -1.99
C PRO A 49 9.05 -13.23 -3.20
N ARG A 50 8.06 -14.10 -3.00
CA ARG A 50 7.26 -14.72 -4.07
C ARG A 50 6.05 -13.87 -4.45
N GLY A 51 5.70 -12.86 -3.65
CA GLY A 51 4.49 -12.05 -3.82
C GLY A 51 3.20 -12.82 -3.53
N GLU A 52 3.29 -13.94 -2.79
CA GLU A 52 2.17 -14.79 -2.42
C GLU A 52 2.39 -15.33 -0.99
N CYS A 53 1.30 -15.59 -0.26
CA CYS A 53 1.35 -16.29 1.02
C CYS A 53 0.47 -17.54 0.97
N CYS A 54 0.87 -18.58 1.70
CA CYS A 54 -0.02 -19.71 1.93
C CYS A 54 -1.15 -19.28 2.88
N VAL A 55 -2.33 -19.90 2.73
CA VAL A 55 -3.45 -19.69 3.67
C VAL A 55 -3.06 -20.05 5.11
N CYS A 56 -2.14 -21.01 5.29
CA CYS A 56 -1.63 -21.38 6.60
C CYS A 56 -0.83 -20.24 7.25
N ASP A 57 -0.05 -19.50 6.46
CA ASP A 57 0.75 -18.37 6.93
C ASP A 57 -0.18 -17.22 7.35
N LEU A 58 -1.26 -17.00 6.60
CA LEU A 58 -2.26 -15.98 6.91
C LEU A 58 -3.11 -16.33 8.15
N ALA A 59 -3.36 -17.62 8.38
CA ALA A 59 -4.07 -18.10 9.58
C ALA A 59 -3.24 -17.95 10.86
N ALA A 60 -1.92 -17.78 10.74
CA ALA A 60 -0.99 -17.60 11.86
C ALA A 60 -0.71 -16.13 12.21
N LEU A 61 -1.32 -15.15 11.51
CA LEU A 61 -1.24 -13.69 11.77
C LEU A 61 -1.94 -13.27 13.07
#